data_AF-A0A920HUZ8-F1
#
_entry.id   AF-A0A920HUZ8-F1
#
_cell.length_a   1.000
_cell.length_b   1.000
_cell.length_c   1.000
_cell.angle_alpha   90.00
_cell.angle_beta   90.00
_cell.angle_gamma   90.00
#
_symmetry.space_group_name_H-M   'P 1'
#
loop_
_entity.id
_entity.type
_entity.pdbx_description
1 polymer ?
#
loop_
_entity_poly.entity_id
_entity_poly.type
_entity_poly.pdbx_seq_one_letter_code
_entity_poly.pdbx_strand_id
1 'polypeptide(L)'
;MEILLLNLKKIYIPILFSIVDEASMISEASDSGFGNRSLLQDLIKYVYEGIDCKLILIGDKAQLPPVNLDISPALNEEILFLNYNKQVISKELTEVVRQKKDSLILENATRIRKKSQLMTIPIQNF
;
A
#
# COMPACT_ATOMS: atom_id res chain seq x y z
N MET A 1 13.01 20.53 35.91
CA MET A 1 12.45 19.17 35.69
C MET A 1 13.64 18.24 35.58
N GLU A 2 13.77 17.30 36.51
CA GLU A 2 14.90 16.37 36.55
C GLU A 2 14.42 15.01 36.03
N ILE A 3 15.14 14.44 35.05
CA ILE A 3 14.81 13.15 34.44
C ILE A 3 15.94 12.18 34.80
N LEU A 4 15.62 11.19 35.62
CA LEU A 4 16.49 10.05 35.91
C LEU A 4 16.14 8.90 34.97
N LEU A 5 17.13 8.40 34.23
CA LEU A 5 16.98 7.25 33.34
C LEU A 5 17.68 6.02 33.95
N LEU A 6 16.90 4.99 34.29
CA LEU A 6 17.40 3.70 34.76
C LEU A 6 17.62 2.76 33.57
N ASN A 7 18.85 2.23 33.44
CA ASN A 7 19.19 1.24 32.43
C ASN A 7 18.77 -0.16 32.91
N LEU A 8 17.63 -0.65 32.41
CA LEU A 8 17.26 -2.06 32.52
C LEU A 8 17.72 -2.77 31.26
N LYS A 9 18.57 -3.80 31.38
CA LYS A 9 18.81 -4.77 30.30
C LYS A 9 17.52 -5.55 30.07
N LYS A 10 16.61 -4.99 29.28
CA LYS A 10 15.50 -5.75 28.69
C LYS A 10 16.10 -6.57 27.56
N ILE A 11 15.96 -7.89 27.65
CA ILE A 11 16.11 -8.79 26.52
C ILE A 11 14.94 -8.47 25.59
N TYR A 12 15.14 -7.48 24.71
CA TYR A 12 14.22 -7.16 23.65
C TYR A 12 14.74 -7.82 22.38
N ILE A 13 13.91 -8.63 21.75
CA ILE A 13 14.06 -8.89 20.32
C ILE A 13 13.51 -7.64 19.63
N PRO A 14 14.33 -6.82 18.97
CA PRO A 14 13.85 -5.62 18.31
C PRO A 14 12.98 -6.01 17.11
N ILE A 15 11.77 -5.44 17.05
CA ILE A 15 10.87 -5.60 15.89
C ILE A 15 11.28 -4.55 14.86
N LEU A 16 11.58 -4.97 13.63
CA LEU A 16 11.89 -4.07 12.52
C LEU A 16 10.63 -3.77 11.70
N PHE A 17 10.38 -2.49 11.40
CA PHE A 17 9.29 -2.07 10.53
C PHE A 17 9.84 -1.53 9.20
N SER A 18 9.43 -2.14 8.10
CA SER A 18 9.67 -1.66 6.74
C SER A 18 8.43 -0.93 6.25
N ILE A 19 8.55 0.36 5.98
CA ILE A 19 7.45 1.21 5.52
C ILE A 19 7.72 1.57 4.06
N VAL A 20 6.78 1.26 3.18
CA VAL A 20 6.86 1.57 1.75
C VAL A 20 5.73 2.51 1.39
N ASP A 21 6.09 3.72 0.99
CA ASP A 21 5.18 4.73 0.48
C ASP A 21 4.98 4.59 -1.04
N GLU A 22 3.91 5.16 -1.58
CA GLU A 22 3.54 5.07 -3.01
C GLU A 22 3.47 3.62 -3.52
N ALA A 23 3.01 2.70 -2.66
CA ALA A 23 2.91 1.28 -2.98
C ALA A 23 1.95 0.99 -4.14
N SER A 24 1.09 1.95 -4.52
CA SER A 24 0.23 1.90 -5.71
C SER A 24 1.02 1.56 -6.97
N MET A 25 2.30 1.95 -7.06
CA MET A 25 3.15 1.79 -8.24
C MET A 25 4.01 0.51 -8.24
N ILE A 26 3.94 -0.34 -7.22
CA ILE A 26 4.73 -1.58 -7.15
C ILE A 26 4.13 -2.64 -8.09
N SER A 27 4.89 -3.07 -9.10
CA SER A 27 4.47 -4.03 -10.11
C SER A 27 4.66 -5.51 -9.70
N GLU A 28 3.84 -6.38 -10.29
CA GLU A 28 3.93 -7.84 -10.16
C GLU A 28 4.71 -8.50 -11.31
N ALA A 29 4.86 -7.83 -12.45
CA ALA A 29 5.69 -8.30 -13.56
C ALA A 29 6.33 -7.11 -14.30
N SER A 30 7.65 -7.11 -14.45
CA SER A 30 8.31 -6.20 -15.38
C SER A 30 8.33 -6.86 -16.76
N ASP A 31 7.34 -6.54 -17.59
CA ASP A 31 7.48 -6.84 -19.01
C ASP A 31 8.64 -5.97 -19.53
N SER A 32 9.70 -6.61 -20.02
CA SER A 32 10.86 -6.04 -20.75
C SER A 32 12.17 -5.59 -20.07
N GLY A 33 12.50 -5.91 -18.80
CA GLY A 33 13.78 -5.35 -18.25
C GLY A 33 14.58 -6.02 -17.14
N PHE A 34 14.08 -6.97 -16.35
CA PHE A 34 14.85 -7.46 -15.17
C PHE A 34 14.76 -8.97 -14.91
N GLY A 35 14.47 -9.75 -15.97
CA GLY A 35 14.00 -11.13 -15.83
C GLY A 35 12.57 -11.14 -15.30
N ASN A 36 11.88 -12.29 -15.35
CA ASN A 36 10.50 -12.46 -14.86
C ASN A 36 10.37 -12.31 -13.32
N ARG A 37 10.95 -11.26 -12.71
CA ARG A 37 10.97 -11.04 -11.27
C ARG A 37 9.95 -9.96 -10.90
N SER A 38 9.09 -10.32 -9.96
CA SER A 38 8.12 -9.42 -9.36
C SER A 38 8.81 -8.58 -8.29
N LEU A 39 8.78 -7.24 -8.42
CA LEU A 39 9.32 -6.35 -7.40
C LEU A 39 8.60 -6.54 -6.06
N LEU A 40 7.28 -6.76 -6.11
CA LEU A 40 6.49 -7.06 -4.92
C LEU A 40 6.96 -8.35 -4.24
N GLN A 41 7.25 -9.40 -5.03
CA GLN A 41 7.76 -10.66 -4.51
C GLN A 41 9.12 -10.50 -3.84
N ASP A 42 10.05 -9.79 -4.50
CA ASP A 42 11.38 -9.54 -3.96
C ASP A 42 11.32 -8.71 -2.67
N LEU A 43 10.45 -7.70 -2.62
CA LEU A 43 10.22 -6.89 -1.41
C LEU A 43 9.68 -7.74 -0.25
N ILE A 44 8.63 -8.53 -0.49
CA ILE A 44 8.04 -9.38 0.55
C ILE A 44 9.07 -10.39 1.02
N LYS A 45 9.81 -11.03 0.10
CA LYS A 45 10.86 -11.98 0.45
C LYS A 45 11.93 -11.32 1.31
N TYR A 46 12.46 -10.18 0.89
CA TYR A 46 13.49 -9.44 1.62
C TYR A 46 13.08 -9.10 3.05
N VAL A 47 11.87 -8.59 3.25
CA VAL A 47 11.40 -8.20 4.59
C VAL A 47 11.19 -9.43 5.48
N TYR A 48 10.67 -10.53 4.94
CA TYR A 48 10.39 -11.74 5.70
C TYR A 48 11.61 -12.66 5.90
N GLU A 49 12.74 -12.38 5.26
CA GLU A 49 14.03 -13.03 5.58
C GLU A 49 14.61 -12.55 6.92
N GLY A 50 14.16 -11.40 7.43
CA GLY A 50 14.54 -10.89 8.75
C GLY A 50 13.74 -11.51 9.91
N ILE A 51 14.27 -11.38 11.12
CA ILE A 51 13.63 -11.84 12.36
C ILE A 51 12.65 -10.76 12.84
N ASP A 52 11.40 -11.15 13.12
CA ASP A 52 10.35 -10.26 13.65
C ASP A 52 10.15 -8.96 12.85
N CYS A 53 10.22 -9.05 11.53
CA CYS A 53 9.96 -7.93 10.63
C CYS A 53 8.46 -7.74 10.37
N LYS A 54 8.05 -6.48 10.19
CA LYS A 54 6.70 -6.07 9.80
C LYS A 54 6.77 -5.17 8.58
N LEU A 55 5.90 -5.42 7.60
CA LEU A 55 5.77 -4.61 6.38
C LEU A 55 4.51 -3.74 6.47
N ILE A 56 4.66 -2.44 6.22
CA ILE A 56 3.56 -1.48 6.10
C ILE A 56 3.59 -0.92 4.68
N LEU A 57 2.53 -1.15 3.91
CA LEU A 57 2.34 -0.62 2.57
C LEU A 57 1.38 0.57 2.63
N ILE A 58 1.82 1.71 2.10
CA ILE A 58 1.08 2.97 2.09
C ILE A 58 0.97 3.43 0.64
N GLY A 59 -0.22 3.84 0.22
CA GLY A 59 -0.45 4.41 -1.11
C GLY A 59 -1.94 4.68 -1.36
N ASP A 60 -2.24 5.35 -2.47
CA ASP A 60 -3.62 5.62 -2.86
C ASP A 60 -4.12 4.62 -3.92
N LYS A 61 -5.21 3.90 -3.61
CA LYS A 61 -5.86 2.98 -4.55
C LYS A 61 -6.44 3.67 -5.79
N ALA A 62 -6.73 4.98 -5.70
CA ALA A 62 -7.29 5.75 -6.81
C ALA A 62 -6.23 6.46 -7.68
N GLN A 63 -4.95 6.31 -7.34
CA GLN A 63 -3.84 6.78 -8.16
C GLN A 63 -3.56 5.81 -9.30
N LEU A 64 -2.60 6.17 -10.16
CA LEU A 64 -2.12 5.31 -11.22
C LEU A 64 -1.59 3.97 -10.64
N PRO A 65 -2.14 2.83 -11.07
CA PRO A 65 -1.56 1.52 -10.79
C PRO A 65 -0.21 1.37 -11.52
N PRO A 66 0.53 0.27 -11.28
CA PRO A 66 1.74 0.00 -12.03
C PRO A 66 1.42 -0.11 -13.53
N VAL A 67 2.41 0.18 -14.39
CA VAL A 67 2.23 0.15 -15.84
C VAL A 67 1.67 -1.21 -16.28
N ASN A 68 0.65 -1.19 -17.14
CA ASN A 68 -0.07 -2.36 -17.69
C ASN A 68 -0.93 -3.15 -16.68
N LEU A 69 -1.23 -2.59 -15.50
CA LEU A 69 -2.17 -3.19 -14.55
C LEU A 69 -3.34 -2.25 -14.29
N ASP A 70 -4.53 -2.81 -14.06
CA ASP A 70 -5.73 -2.02 -13.73
C ASP A 70 -5.83 -1.70 -12.23
N ILE A 71 -5.15 -2.50 -11.40
CA ILE A 71 -5.14 -2.38 -9.94
C ILE A 71 -3.72 -2.55 -9.41
N SER A 72 -3.44 -1.94 -8.26
CA SER A 72 -2.18 -2.16 -7.56
C SER A 72 -2.20 -3.51 -6.82
N PRO A 73 -1.32 -4.47 -7.15
CA PRO A 73 -1.24 -5.75 -6.46
C PRO A 73 -0.76 -5.58 -5.01
N ALA A 74 0.05 -4.55 -4.73
CA ALA A 74 0.56 -4.25 -3.39
C ALA A 74 -0.51 -3.63 -2.46
N LEU A 75 -1.58 -3.06 -3.00
CA LEU A 75 -2.69 -2.49 -2.22
C LEU A 75 -3.98 -3.33 -2.32
N ASN A 76 -3.91 -4.53 -2.89
CA ASN A 76 -5.03 -5.45 -3.02
C ASN A 76 -4.88 -6.64 -2.06
N GLU A 77 -5.83 -6.77 -1.13
CA GLU A 77 -5.79 -7.77 -0.06
C GLU A 77 -5.96 -9.19 -0.59
N GLU A 78 -6.81 -9.39 -1.60
CA GLU A 78 -7.05 -10.68 -2.21
C GLU A 78 -5.81 -11.17 -2.96
N ILE A 79 -5.11 -10.29 -3.70
CA ILE A 79 -3.85 -10.63 -4.38
C ILE A 79 -2.77 -11.00 -3.37
N LEU A 80 -2.62 -10.21 -2.30
CA LEU A 80 -1.64 -10.49 -1.24
C LEU A 80 -1.91 -11.83 -0.54
N PHE A 81 -3.18 -12.20 -0.38
CA PHE A 81 -3.56 -13.49 0.16
C PHE A 81 -3.30 -14.63 -0.84
N LEU A 82 -3.83 -14.54 -2.06
CA LEU A 82 -3.78 -15.62 -3.05
C LEU A 82 -2.37 -15.89 -3.58
N ASN A 83 -1.59 -14.84 -3.86
CA ASN A 83 -0.29 -14.98 -4.51
C ASN A 83 0.88 -15.09 -3.51
N TYR A 84 0.73 -14.54 -2.30
CA TYR A 84 1.81 -14.45 -1.32
C TYR A 84 1.49 -15.11 0.04
N ASN A 85 0.28 -15.67 0.19
CA ASN A 85 -0.21 -16.25 1.45
C ASN A 85 -0.06 -15.29 2.64
N LYS A 86 -0.35 -14.00 2.42
CA LYS A 86 -0.27 -12.95 3.45
C LYS A 86 -1.67 -12.45 3.80
N GLN A 87 -2.05 -12.64 5.06
CA GLN A 87 -3.20 -11.96 5.64
C GLN A 87 -2.79 -10.53 6.00
N VAL A 88 -3.57 -9.55 5.53
CA VAL A 88 -3.28 -8.13 5.72
C VAL A 88 -4.36 -7.45 6.55
N ILE A 89 -3.96 -6.47 7.35
CA ILE A 89 -4.88 -5.56 8.02
C ILE A 89 -4.89 -4.27 7.20
N SER A 90 -6.03 -3.94 6.60
CA SER A 90 -6.16 -2.73 5.79
C SER A 90 -6.95 -1.65 6.51
N LYS A 91 -6.62 -0.39 6.20
CA LYS A 91 -7.39 0.76 6.60
C LYS A 91 -7.26 1.86 5.56
N GLU A 92 -8.38 2.47 5.18
CA GLU A 92 -8.41 3.65 4.33
C GLU A 92 -8.54 4.91 5.19
N LEU A 93 -7.67 5.89 4.92
CA LEU A 93 -7.77 7.23 5.49
C LEU A 93 -8.70 8.06 4.59
N THR A 94 -9.78 8.60 5.16
CA THR A 94 -10.82 9.32 4.41
C THR A 94 -10.78 10.84 4.60
N GLU A 95 -10.03 11.32 5.60
CA GLU A 95 -9.92 12.74 5.90
C GLU A 95 -8.76 13.38 5.12
N VAL A 96 -9.05 14.45 4.39
CA VAL A 96 -8.04 15.23 3.67
C VAL A 96 -7.65 16.46 4.49
N VAL A 97 -6.41 16.47 4.98
CA VAL A 97 -5.87 17.55 5.82
C VAL A 97 -4.99 18.55 5.07
N ARG A 98 -4.63 18.25 3.81
CA ARG A 98 -3.66 19.04 3.02
C ARG A 98 -4.24 20.36 2.50
N GLN A 99 -5.57 20.45 2.35
CA GLN A 99 -6.26 21.63 1.83
C GLN A 99 -7.33 22.12 2.81
N LYS A 100 -7.65 23.43 2.76
CA LYS A 100 -8.83 23.97 3.46
C LYS A 100 -10.10 23.27 2.96
N LYS A 101 -11.07 23.06 3.84
CA LYS A 101 -12.33 22.33 3.54
C LYS A 101 -13.08 22.88 2.32
N ASP A 102 -12.97 24.18 2.04
CA ASP A 102 -13.63 24.84 0.91
C ASP A 102 -12.76 24.96 -0.36
N SER A 103 -11.81 24.04 -0.55
CA SER A 103 -10.96 24.01 -1.74
C SER A 103 -11.69 23.42 -2.94
N LEU A 104 -11.86 24.19 -4.01
CA LEU A 104 -12.37 23.70 -5.30
C LEU A 104 -11.54 22.55 -5.89
N ILE A 105 -10.25 22.45 -5.53
CA ILE A 105 -9.39 21.33 -5.93
C ILE A 105 -9.84 20.05 -5.22
N LEU A 106 -10.15 20.12 -3.93
CA LEU A 106 -10.60 18.98 -3.14
C LEU A 106 -11.98 18.50 -3.61
N GLU A 107 -12.89 19.43 -3.88
CA GLU A 107 -14.21 19.13 -4.44
C GLU A 107 -14.11 18.41 -5.78
N ASN A 108 -13.31 18.96 -6.71
CA ASN A 108 -13.12 18.34 -8.02
C ASN A 108 -12.43 16.97 -7.95
N ALA A 109 -11.38 16.83 -7.13
CA ALA A 109 -10.70 15.55 -6.96
C ALA A 109 -11.62 14.49 -6.36
N THR A 110 -12.42 14.85 -5.35
CA THR A 110 -13.38 13.94 -4.71
C THR A 110 -14.49 13.53 -5.70
N ARG A 111 -14.95 14.47 -6.53
CA ARG A 111 -15.95 14.19 -7.58
C ARG A 111 -15.41 13.24 -8.65
N ILE A 112 -14.16 13.41 -9.08
CA ILE A 112 -13.51 12.51 -10.04
C ILE A 112 -13.37 11.11 -9.43
N ARG A 113 -12.84 11.00 -8.21
CA ARG A 113 -12.69 9.72 -7.49
C ARG A 113 -14.01 8.96 -7.38
N LYS A 114 -15.09 9.64 -6.97
CA LYS A 114 -16.43 9.03 -6.86
C LYS A 114 -16.95 8.53 -8.21
N LYS A 115 -16.70 9.26 -9.30
CA LYS A 115 -17.10 8.81 -10.65
C LYS A 115 -16.34 7.56 -11.07
N SER A 116 -15.03 7.50 -10.81
CA SER A 116 -14.23 6.31 -11.12
C SER A 116 -14.70 5.07 -10.34
N GLN A 117 -15.17 5.24 -9.10
CA GLN A 117 -15.74 4.15 -8.29
C GLN A 117 -17.16 3.71 -8.73
N LEU A 118 -17.96 4.62 -9.30
CA LEU A 118 -19.31 4.33 -9.82
C LEU A 118 -19.29 3.65 -11.21
N MET A 119 -18.13 3.55 -11.86
CA MET A 119 -18.00 3.02 -13.22
C MET A 119 -17.97 1.49 -13.30
N THR A 120 -18.52 0.78 -12.31
CA THR A 120 -18.94 -0.62 -12.47
C THR A 120 -20.29 -0.63 -13.21
N ILE A 121 -20.26 -0.37 -14.51
CA ILE A 121 -21.47 -0.51 -15.35
C ILE A 121 -21.81 -2.00 -15.37
N PRO A 122 -23.01 -2.44 -14.97
CA PRO A 122 -23.43 -3.81 -15.21
C PRO A 122 -23.36 -4.04 -16.71
N ILE A 123 -22.65 -5.08 -17.13
CA ILE A 123 -22.63 -5.53 -18.51
C ILE A 123 -24.08 -5.83 -18.86
N GLN A 124 -24.77 -4.89 -19.50
CA GLN A 124 -26.03 -5.20 -20.16
C GLN A 124 -25.62 -6.05 -21.35
N ASN A 125 -25.82 -7.36 -21.20
CA ASN A 125 -25.78 -8.33 -22.29
C ASN A 125 -26.60 -7.75 -23.44
N PHE A 126 -25.94 -7.47 -24.56
CA PHE A 126 -26.59 -7.45 -25.87
C PHE A 126 -26.68 -8.88 -26.38
#